data_AF-A0A1A9S2B3-F1
#
_entry.id   AF-A0A1A9S2B3-F1
#
_cell.length_a   1.000
_cell.length_b   1.000
_cell.length_c   1.000
_cell.angle_alpha   90.00
_cell.angle_beta   90.00
_cell.angle_gamma   90.00
#
_symmetry.space_group_name_H-M   'P 1'
#
loop_
_entity.id
_entity.type
_entity.pdbx_description
1 polymer ?
#
loop_
_entity_poly.entity_id
_entity_poly.type
_entity_poly.pdbx_seq_one_letter_code
_entity_poly.pdbx_strand_id
1 'polypeptide(L)'
;MQRQPRQRKRPQKWLYPLSVEREYEKLLLKLCSDMQDEIEQRLPLLRDIRQDGLDDIPAGSGWFEKLRQWLLSVAGSLTASKEAATTAMKLLLRQVDRFNRRQFHAVIRSVYGVEIFTHEPWLLELLGEFEADNIRLIQSIPAQYLETLHGRIVAKIRNGGNHRDLVALIRDSYHLPKSRARLIARDQTGKLNGQLTRYRQQQIGVDEYVWRGVLDNRERKHHIEREGKKFNWNSSPAGGHPGMDFQCRCYAEAVFPDLEDLKGVVYEHPLRPSAG
;
A
#
# COMPACT_ATOMS: atom_id res chain seq x y z
N MET A 1 -30.58 37.21 21.84
CA MET A 1 -29.41 37.57 21.00
C MET A 1 -28.95 36.33 20.27
N GLN A 2 -29.20 36.21 18.97
CA GLN A 2 -28.62 35.13 18.17
C GLN A 2 -27.12 35.43 18.00
N ARG A 3 -26.26 34.57 18.55
CA ARG A 3 -24.80 34.67 18.35
C ARG A 3 -24.54 34.46 16.86
N GLN A 4 -23.90 35.43 16.19
CA GLN A 4 -23.41 35.23 14.83
C GLN A 4 -22.49 33.99 14.80
N PRO A 5 -22.66 33.06 13.85
CA PRO A 5 -21.77 31.91 13.74
C PRO A 5 -20.36 32.43 13.49
N ARG A 6 -19.43 32.16 14.43
CA ARG A 6 -18.01 32.45 14.25
C ARG A 6 -17.56 31.77 12.96
N GLN A 7 -17.01 32.55 12.04
CA GLN A 7 -16.51 32.04 10.76
C GLN A 7 -15.50 30.92 11.06
N ARG A 8 -15.84 29.68 10.70
CA ARG A 8 -15.02 28.51 11.06
C ARG A 8 -13.65 28.63 10.39
N LYS A 9 -12.59 28.41 11.17
CA LYS A 9 -11.23 28.44 10.64
C LYS A 9 -11.08 27.32 9.59
N ARG A 10 -10.35 27.60 8.52
CA ARG A 10 -10.04 26.58 7.51
C ARG A 10 -9.29 25.41 8.18
N PRO A 11 -9.72 24.16 7.95
CA PRO A 11 -9.03 23.02 8.52
C PRO A 11 -7.59 22.96 8.02
N GLN A 12 -6.69 22.53 8.89
CA GLN A 12 -5.32 22.22 8.50
C GLN A 12 -5.33 21.15 7.40
N LYS A 13 -4.40 21.25 6.45
CA LYS A 13 -4.24 20.24 5.39
C LYS A 13 -3.95 18.87 6.01
N TRP A 14 -4.74 17.86 5.63
CA TRP A 14 -4.48 16.47 5.97
C TRP A 14 -3.29 15.95 5.16
N LEU A 15 -2.23 15.52 5.82
CA LEU A 15 -1.02 15.06 5.14
C LEU A 15 -1.08 13.57 4.80
N TYR A 16 -0.33 13.16 3.77
CA TYR A 16 -0.16 11.76 3.39
C TYR A 16 1.04 11.13 4.14
N PRO A 17 0.97 9.87 4.61
CA PRO A 17 2.04 9.19 5.36
C PRO A 17 3.25 8.78 4.48
N LEU A 18 3.90 9.74 3.82
CA LEU A 18 5.02 9.49 2.89
C LEU A 18 6.21 8.77 3.54
N SER A 19 6.48 9.02 4.82
CA SER A 19 7.57 8.33 5.53
C SER A 19 7.28 6.84 5.66
N VAL A 20 6.06 6.47 6.06
CA VAL A 20 5.64 5.08 6.23
C VAL A 20 5.56 4.37 4.88
N GLU A 21 5.06 5.05 3.83
CA GLU A 21 5.10 4.53 2.46
C GLU A 21 6.53 4.15 2.03
N ARG A 22 7.49 5.05 2.27
CA ARG A 22 8.91 4.83 1.92
C ARG A 22 9.53 3.68 2.71
N GLU A 23 9.20 3.55 3.99
CA GLU A 23 9.65 2.41 4.81
C GLU A 23 9.08 1.10 4.28
N TYR A 24 7.80 1.09 3.90
CA TYR A 24 7.18 -0.09 3.32
C TYR A 24 7.77 -0.44 1.95
N GLU A 25 8.02 0.57 1.11
CA GLU A 25 8.70 0.38 -0.19
C GLU A 25 10.09 -0.24 0.03
N LYS A 26 10.89 0.28 0.97
CA LYS A 26 12.21 -0.28 1.30
C LYS A 26 12.13 -1.73 1.75
N LEU A 27 11.15 -2.07 2.60
CA LEU A 27 10.94 -3.43 3.09
C LEU A 27 10.68 -4.41 1.93
N LEU A 28 9.77 -4.06 1.02
CA LEU A 28 9.44 -4.93 -0.12
C LEU A 28 10.57 -4.98 -1.16
N LEU A 29 11.30 -3.88 -1.35
CA LEU A 29 12.49 -3.87 -2.21
C LEU A 29 13.63 -4.73 -1.64
N LYS A 30 13.75 -4.83 -0.32
CA LYS A 30 14.69 -5.78 0.31
C LYS A 30 14.33 -7.22 -0.05
N LEU A 31 13.07 -7.62 0.08
CA LEU A 31 12.60 -8.94 -0.35
C LEU A 31 12.90 -9.21 -1.84
N CYS A 32 12.70 -8.21 -2.71
CA CYS A 32 13.04 -8.34 -4.13
C CYS A 32 14.54 -8.48 -4.37
N SER A 33 15.37 -7.79 -3.58
CA SER A 33 16.83 -7.85 -3.69
C SER A 33 17.36 -9.20 -3.20
N ASP A 34 16.80 -9.71 -2.10
CA ASP A 34 17.13 -11.06 -1.59
C ASP A 34 16.83 -12.13 -2.64
N MET A 35 15.66 -12.05 -3.28
CA MET A 35 15.34 -12.93 -4.40
C MET A 35 16.28 -12.80 -5.58
N GLN A 36 16.70 -11.58 -5.92
CA GLN A 36 17.66 -11.34 -6.98
C GLN A 36 19.01 -11.99 -6.63
N ASP A 37 19.48 -11.82 -5.41
CA ASP A 37 20.76 -12.39 -4.94
C ASP A 37 20.71 -13.92 -4.93
N GLU A 38 19.60 -14.52 -4.48
CA GLU A 38 19.38 -15.97 -4.51
C GLU A 38 19.39 -16.53 -5.94
N ILE A 39 18.83 -15.78 -6.91
CA ILE A 39 18.86 -16.15 -8.33
C ILE A 39 20.28 -16.03 -8.88
N GLU A 40 20.97 -14.91 -8.64
CA GLU A 40 22.34 -14.67 -9.12
C GLU A 40 23.31 -15.76 -8.66
N GLN A 41 23.24 -16.16 -7.39
CA GLN A 41 24.07 -17.24 -6.85
C GLN A 41 23.84 -18.59 -7.55
N ARG A 42 22.65 -18.81 -8.11
CA ARG A 42 22.25 -20.06 -8.77
C ARG A 42 22.27 -19.99 -10.29
N LEU A 43 22.60 -18.86 -10.90
CA LEU A 43 22.73 -18.74 -12.35
C LEU A 43 23.68 -19.78 -12.95
N PRO A 44 24.86 -20.10 -12.36
CA PRO A 44 25.76 -21.10 -12.92
C PRO A 44 25.12 -22.49 -13.12
N LEU A 45 24.15 -22.86 -12.29
CA LEU A 45 23.43 -24.13 -12.37
C LEU A 45 22.54 -24.24 -13.62
N LEU A 46 22.23 -23.10 -14.27
CA LEU A 46 21.47 -23.07 -15.52
C LEU A 46 22.29 -23.54 -16.73
N ARG A 47 23.62 -23.73 -16.61
CA ARG A 47 24.45 -24.23 -17.71
C ARG A 47 24.02 -25.61 -18.18
N ASP A 48 23.50 -26.42 -17.26
CA ASP A 48 23.10 -27.80 -17.49
C ASP A 48 21.62 -27.93 -17.91
N ILE A 49 20.96 -26.79 -18.16
CA ILE A 49 19.56 -26.70 -18.60
C ILE A 49 19.54 -26.29 -20.08
N ARG A 50 19.46 -27.29 -20.96
CA ARG A 50 19.31 -27.13 -22.41
C ARG A 50 18.42 -28.23 -22.95
N GLN A 51 17.78 -27.98 -24.10
CA GLN A 51 17.03 -29.02 -24.79
C GLN A 51 18.05 -30.01 -25.38
N ASP A 52 18.16 -31.19 -24.76
CA ASP A 52 19.15 -32.21 -25.13
C ASP A 52 18.54 -33.28 -26.06
N GLY A 53 17.21 -33.36 -26.19
CA GLY A 53 16.53 -34.28 -27.10
C GLY A 53 15.09 -33.88 -27.48
N LEU A 54 14.51 -34.57 -28.46
CA LEU A 54 13.10 -34.42 -28.87
C LEU A 54 12.11 -35.00 -27.84
N ASP A 55 12.59 -35.89 -26.97
CA ASP A 55 11.79 -36.63 -25.98
C ASP A 55 11.74 -35.97 -24.58
N ASP A 56 12.16 -34.71 -24.46
CA ASP A 56 12.08 -33.95 -23.20
C ASP A 56 10.60 -33.63 -22.86
N ILE A 57 9.92 -34.55 -22.18
CA ILE A 57 8.53 -34.39 -21.76
C ILE A 57 8.47 -33.56 -20.46
N PRO A 58 7.60 -32.52 -20.38
CA PRO A 58 7.44 -31.67 -19.19
C PRO A 58 7.09 -32.38 -17.86
N ALA A 59 6.80 -33.68 -17.87
CA ALA A 59 6.10 -34.38 -16.78
C ALA A 59 6.92 -35.44 -16.04
N GLY A 60 8.23 -35.60 -16.26
CA GLY A 60 8.96 -36.65 -15.52
C GLY A 60 10.50 -36.63 -15.52
N SER A 61 11.17 -36.03 -16.50
CA SER A 61 12.65 -36.01 -16.57
C SER A 61 13.15 -34.89 -17.51
N GLY A 62 14.47 -34.67 -17.56
CA GLY A 62 15.09 -33.73 -18.49
C GLY A 62 15.28 -32.30 -17.96
N TRP A 63 15.47 -31.34 -18.85
CA TRP A 63 15.78 -29.95 -18.49
C TRP A 63 14.62 -29.22 -17.79
N PHE A 64 13.38 -29.62 -18.06
CA PHE A 64 12.19 -28.99 -17.47
C PHE A 64 12.09 -29.25 -15.96
N GLU A 65 12.34 -30.49 -15.52
CA GLU A 65 12.36 -30.81 -14.09
C GLU A 65 13.56 -30.16 -13.38
N LYS A 66 14.73 -30.09 -14.04
CA LYS A 66 15.88 -29.32 -13.51
C LYS A 66 15.54 -27.84 -13.28
N LEU A 67 14.82 -27.22 -14.23
CA LEU A 67 14.36 -25.84 -14.10
C LEU A 67 13.35 -25.69 -12.96
N ARG A 68 12.40 -26.63 -12.83
CA ARG A 68 11.43 -26.64 -11.73
C ARG A 68 12.13 -26.75 -10.38
N GLN A 69 13.09 -27.67 -10.22
CA GLN A 69 13.87 -27.83 -8.99
C GLN A 69 14.70 -26.57 -8.68
N TRP A 70 15.30 -25.96 -9.70
CA TRP A 70 15.99 -24.68 -9.56
C TRP A 70 15.07 -23.59 -9.02
N LEU A 71 13.88 -23.42 -9.59
CA LEU A 71 12.87 -22.44 -9.13
C LEU A 71 12.38 -22.74 -7.70
N LEU A 72 12.12 -24.01 -7.38
CA LEU A 72 11.71 -24.42 -6.04
C LEU A 72 12.81 -24.12 -5.01
N SER A 73 14.08 -24.30 -5.37
CA SER A 73 15.20 -23.98 -4.49
C SER A 73 15.29 -22.47 -4.20
N VAL A 74 14.99 -21.62 -5.18
CA VAL A 74 14.89 -20.16 -5.00
C VAL A 74 13.67 -19.81 -4.14
N ALA A 75 12.51 -20.40 -4.42
CA ALA A 75 11.30 -20.15 -3.64
C ALA A 75 11.45 -20.54 -2.16
N GLY A 76 12.14 -21.65 -1.90
CA GLY A 76 12.43 -22.17 -0.57
C GLY A 76 13.36 -21.28 0.25
N SER A 77 14.41 -20.72 -0.37
CA SER A 77 15.36 -19.83 0.32
C SER A 77 14.75 -18.49 0.75
N LEU A 78 13.66 -18.07 0.11
CA LEU A 78 12.96 -16.81 0.44
C LEU A 78 12.04 -16.89 1.65
N THR A 79 11.92 -18.05 2.31
CA THR A 79 11.01 -18.24 3.45
C THR A 79 11.27 -17.24 4.57
N ALA A 80 12.53 -17.12 5.02
CA ALA A 80 12.91 -16.19 6.08
C ALA A 80 12.67 -14.71 5.68
N SER A 81 13.02 -14.31 4.44
CA SER A 81 12.78 -12.94 3.97
C SER A 81 11.30 -12.60 3.87
N LYS A 82 10.44 -13.55 3.46
CA LYS A 82 8.97 -13.37 3.45
C LYS A 82 8.41 -13.20 4.86
N GLU A 83 8.88 -13.99 5.82
CA GLU A 83 8.46 -13.90 7.23
C GLU A 83 8.91 -12.59 7.88
N ALA A 84 10.15 -12.16 7.61
CA ALA A 84 10.66 -10.87 8.06
C ALA A 84 9.84 -9.70 7.48
N ALA A 85 9.56 -9.73 6.17
CA ALA A 85 8.71 -8.73 5.52
C ALA A 85 7.29 -8.70 6.12
N THR A 86 6.69 -9.87 6.36
CA THR A 86 5.38 -9.98 6.98
C THR A 86 5.36 -9.38 8.39
N THR A 87 6.35 -9.70 9.20
CA THR A 87 6.45 -9.23 10.59
C THR A 87 6.63 -7.72 10.66
N ALA A 88 7.54 -7.17 9.85
CA ALA A 88 7.77 -5.73 9.78
C ALA A 88 6.57 -4.96 9.22
N MET A 89 5.82 -5.54 8.27
CA MET A 89 4.61 -4.93 7.71
C MET A 89 3.56 -4.63 8.79
N LYS A 90 3.37 -5.52 9.78
CA LYS A 90 2.42 -5.30 10.88
C LYS A 90 2.75 -4.03 11.69
N LEU A 91 4.05 -3.76 11.89
CA LEU A 91 4.49 -2.53 12.55
C LEU A 91 4.17 -1.30 11.70
N LEU A 92 4.32 -1.40 10.38
CA LEU A 92 4.01 -0.32 9.44
C LEU A 92 2.52 0.03 9.42
N LEU A 93 1.61 -0.96 9.47
CA LEU A 93 0.17 -0.69 9.59
C LEU A 93 -0.15 0.15 10.83
N ARG A 94 0.45 -0.19 11.98
CA ARG A 94 0.34 0.60 13.22
C ARG A 94 0.97 2.00 13.09
N GLN A 95 1.99 2.16 12.26
CA GLN A 95 2.55 3.48 11.98
C GLN A 95 1.59 4.35 11.15
N VAL A 96 0.92 3.77 10.14
CA VAL A 96 -0.12 4.48 9.37
C VAL A 96 -1.26 4.90 10.29
N ASP A 97 -1.74 4.02 11.17
CA ASP A 97 -2.74 4.34 12.18
C ASP A 97 -2.33 5.54 13.04
N ARG A 98 -1.16 5.45 13.69
CA ARG A 98 -0.65 6.52 14.57
C ARG A 98 -0.47 7.84 13.82
N PHE A 99 0.03 7.79 12.58
CA PHE A 99 0.16 8.98 11.74
C PHE A 99 -1.21 9.60 11.46
N ASN A 100 -2.17 8.79 11.01
CA ASN A 100 -3.51 9.24 10.66
C ASN A 100 -4.24 9.83 11.88
N ARG A 101 -4.10 9.21 13.07
CA ARG A 101 -4.67 9.72 14.32
C ARG A 101 -4.10 11.10 14.69
N ARG A 102 -2.79 11.30 14.52
CA ARG A 102 -2.17 12.62 14.73
C ARG A 102 -2.70 13.67 13.75
N GLN A 103 -2.89 13.30 12.48
CA GLN A 103 -3.49 14.19 11.49
C GLN A 103 -4.92 14.56 11.88
N PHE A 104 -5.73 13.56 12.27
CA PHE A 104 -7.09 13.76 12.73
C PHE A 104 -7.17 14.79 13.86
N HIS A 105 -6.42 14.60 14.95
CA HIS A 105 -6.42 15.55 16.06
C HIS A 105 -5.89 16.94 15.67
N ALA A 106 -4.88 17.02 14.79
CA ALA A 106 -4.37 18.31 14.32
C ALA A 106 -5.44 19.10 13.55
N VAL A 107 -6.22 18.42 12.70
CA VAL A 107 -7.33 19.02 11.96
C VAL A 107 -8.43 19.48 12.92
N ILE A 108 -8.87 18.64 13.85
CA ILE A 108 -9.89 19.00 14.85
C ILE A 108 -9.46 20.22 15.66
N ARG A 109 -8.22 20.21 16.16
CA ARG A 109 -7.65 21.33 16.92
C ARG A 109 -7.62 22.62 16.10
N SER A 110 -7.33 22.54 14.80
CA SER A 110 -7.30 23.72 13.91
C SER A 110 -8.68 24.36 13.71
N VAL A 111 -9.74 23.56 13.70
CA VAL A 111 -11.11 24.00 13.46
C VAL A 111 -11.80 24.46 14.73
N TYR A 112 -11.76 23.64 15.78
CA TYR A 112 -12.54 23.85 17.01
C TYR A 112 -11.69 24.30 18.20
N GLY A 113 -10.37 24.13 18.15
CA GLY A 113 -9.48 24.47 19.28
C GLY A 113 -9.52 23.50 20.45
N VAL A 114 -10.16 22.34 20.29
CA VAL A 114 -10.33 21.28 21.30
C VAL A 114 -9.73 19.96 20.82
N GLU A 115 -9.68 18.99 21.72
CA GLU A 115 -9.44 17.59 21.36
C GLU A 115 -10.74 16.79 21.48
N ILE A 116 -10.90 15.81 20.61
CA ILE A 116 -12.03 14.89 20.63
C ILE A 116 -11.48 13.49 20.85
N PHE A 117 -12.01 12.79 21.84
CA PHE A 117 -11.75 11.38 22.05
C PHE A 117 -12.93 10.56 21.54
N THR A 118 -12.62 9.57 20.70
CA THR A 118 -13.57 8.64 20.12
C THR A 118 -13.09 7.22 20.35
N HIS A 119 -13.97 6.33 20.81
CA HIS A 119 -13.66 4.91 20.95
C HIS A 119 -13.64 4.23 19.58
N GLU A 120 -12.55 3.58 19.15
CA GLU A 120 -12.42 3.02 17.79
C GLU A 120 -12.60 1.47 17.77
N PRO A 121 -13.80 0.90 18.02
CA PRO A 121 -13.99 -0.54 18.09
C PRO A 121 -13.75 -1.24 16.74
N TRP A 122 -13.96 -0.51 15.64
CA TRP A 122 -13.74 -0.95 14.26
C TRP A 122 -12.25 -1.10 13.89
N LEU A 123 -11.33 -0.55 14.69
CA LEU A 123 -9.92 -0.45 14.32
C LEU A 123 -9.24 -1.82 14.25
N LEU A 124 -9.55 -2.72 15.20
CA LEU A 124 -8.90 -4.04 15.25
C LEU A 124 -9.29 -4.90 14.05
N GLU A 125 -10.57 -4.87 13.67
CA GLU A 125 -11.08 -5.58 12.50
C GLU A 125 -10.45 -5.03 11.22
N LEU A 126 -10.47 -3.69 11.04
CA LEU A 126 -9.85 -3.02 9.90
C LEU A 126 -8.36 -3.39 9.74
N LEU A 127 -7.58 -3.29 10.83
CA LEU A 127 -6.16 -3.63 10.77
C LEU A 127 -5.93 -5.11 10.49
N GLY A 128 -6.80 -5.99 10.99
CA GLY A 128 -6.76 -7.43 10.71
C GLY A 128 -7.02 -7.76 9.24
N GLU A 129 -7.99 -7.09 8.60
CA GLU A 129 -8.25 -7.22 7.17
C GLU A 129 -7.03 -6.78 6.33
N PHE A 130 -6.49 -5.59 6.62
CA PHE A 130 -5.30 -5.10 5.93
C PHE A 130 -4.09 -6.01 6.17
N GLU A 131 -3.92 -6.55 7.37
CA GLU A 131 -2.85 -7.50 7.67
C GLU A 131 -2.96 -8.74 6.77
N ALA A 132 -4.13 -9.37 6.71
CA ALA A 132 -4.37 -10.56 5.88
C ALA A 132 -4.12 -10.28 4.39
N ASP A 133 -4.62 -9.16 3.88
CA ASP A 133 -4.40 -8.76 2.49
C ASP A 133 -2.93 -8.50 2.17
N ASN A 134 -2.22 -7.81 3.07
CA ASN A 134 -0.82 -7.50 2.87
C ASN A 134 0.07 -8.74 2.96
N ILE A 135 -0.25 -9.71 3.83
CA ILE A 135 0.42 -11.02 3.85
C ILE A 135 0.31 -11.69 2.48
N ARG A 136 -0.90 -11.76 1.92
CA ARG A 136 -1.15 -12.34 0.59
C ARG A 136 -0.39 -11.59 -0.50
N LEU A 137 -0.38 -10.26 -0.47
CA LEU A 137 0.34 -9.44 -1.44
C LEU A 137 1.86 -9.65 -1.37
N ILE A 138 2.43 -9.68 -0.16
CA ILE A 138 3.86 -9.94 0.06
C ILE A 138 4.26 -11.31 -0.48
N GLN A 139 3.49 -12.36 -0.14
CA GLN A 139 3.72 -13.71 -0.64
C GLN A 139 3.62 -13.80 -2.17
N SER A 140 2.74 -13.00 -2.78
CA SER A 140 2.54 -12.99 -4.22
C SER A 140 3.71 -12.41 -5.02
N ILE A 141 4.57 -11.56 -4.41
CA ILE A 141 5.68 -10.92 -5.12
C ILE A 141 6.65 -11.97 -5.71
N PRO A 142 7.28 -12.84 -4.89
CA PRO A 142 8.17 -13.87 -5.42
C PRO A 142 7.40 -14.92 -6.23
N ALA A 143 6.22 -15.34 -5.78
CA ALA A 143 5.45 -16.39 -6.46
C ALA A 143 5.11 -16.03 -7.91
N GLN A 144 4.57 -14.83 -8.15
CA GLN A 144 4.20 -14.39 -9.51
C GLN A 144 5.42 -14.12 -10.39
N TYR A 145 6.50 -13.60 -9.79
CA TYR A 145 7.74 -13.37 -10.54
C TYR A 145 8.38 -14.69 -10.98
N LEU A 146 8.49 -15.68 -10.10
CA LEU A 146 9.07 -16.99 -10.43
C LEU A 146 8.24 -17.73 -11.48
N GLU A 147 6.91 -17.63 -11.43
CA GLU A 147 6.04 -18.18 -12.48
C GLU A 147 6.26 -17.48 -13.83
N THR A 148 6.34 -16.14 -13.82
CA THR A 148 6.65 -15.37 -15.04
C THR A 148 8.02 -15.76 -15.59
N LEU A 149 9.01 -15.92 -14.71
CA LEU A 149 10.38 -16.28 -15.07
C LEU A 149 10.44 -17.69 -15.67
N HIS A 150 9.73 -18.65 -15.08
CA HIS A 150 9.56 -20.00 -15.60
C HIS A 150 9.09 -19.99 -17.06
N GLY A 151 7.97 -19.31 -17.35
CA GLY A 151 7.43 -19.22 -18.70
C GLY A 151 8.41 -18.60 -19.69
N ARG A 152 9.13 -17.53 -19.29
CA ARG A 152 10.13 -16.87 -20.14
C ARG A 152 11.34 -17.77 -20.42
N ILE A 153 11.86 -18.48 -19.43
CA ILE A 153 12.98 -19.42 -19.59
C ILE A 153 12.57 -20.58 -20.51
N VAL A 154 11.41 -21.19 -20.27
CA VAL A 154 10.87 -22.28 -21.11
C VAL A 154 10.74 -21.85 -22.56
N ALA A 155 10.15 -20.67 -22.82
CA ALA A 155 10.04 -20.14 -24.17
C ALA A 155 11.42 -19.90 -24.81
N LYS A 156 12.38 -19.39 -24.05
CA LYS A 156 13.73 -19.11 -24.55
C LYS A 156 14.49 -20.38 -24.90
N ILE A 157 14.39 -21.43 -24.09
CA ILE A 157 15.02 -22.74 -24.36
C ILE A 157 14.43 -23.37 -25.62
N ARG A 158 13.10 -23.38 -25.76
CA ARG A 158 12.41 -23.90 -26.95
C ARG A 158 12.80 -23.18 -28.24
N ASN A 159 13.20 -21.91 -28.13
CA ASN A 159 13.69 -21.10 -29.24
C ASN A 159 15.22 -21.17 -29.42
N GLY A 160 15.88 -22.22 -28.90
CA GLY A 160 17.32 -22.46 -29.06
C GLY A 160 18.22 -21.53 -28.24
N GLY A 161 17.68 -20.88 -27.20
CA GLY A 161 18.46 -19.99 -26.34
C GLY A 161 19.53 -20.73 -25.54
N ASN A 162 20.75 -20.22 -25.56
CA ASN A 162 21.86 -20.78 -24.79
C ASN A 162 21.95 -20.17 -23.39
N HIS A 163 22.87 -20.67 -22.55
CA HIS A 163 23.07 -20.19 -21.18
C HIS A 163 23.27 -18.67 -21.08
N ARG A 164 24.05 -18.06 -21.98
CA ARG A 164 24.28 -16.61 -21.99
C ARG A 164 22.98 -15.86 -22.21
N ASP A 165 22.12 -16.36 -23.09
CA ASP A 165 20.83 -15.74 -23.36
C ASP A 165 19.86 -15.89 -22.18
N LEU A 166 19.88 -17.02 -21.48
CA LEU A 166 19.06 -17.22 -20.28
C LEU A 166 19.46 -16.24 -19.17
N VAL A 167 20.76 -16.09 -18.92
CA VAL A 167 21.28 -15.14 -17.93
C VAL A 167 20.88 -13.70 -18.30
N ALA A 168 21.01 -13.33 -19.57
CA ALA A 168 20.60 -12.00 -20.04
C ALA A 168 19.09 -11.76 -19.83
N LEU A 169 18.26 -12.73 -20.19
CA LEU A 169 16.81 -12.69 -20.01
C LEU A 169 16.40 -12.55 -18.53
N ILE A 170 17.05 -13.30 -17.64
CA ILE A 170 16.75 -13.26 -16.20
C ILE A 170 17.10 -11.88 -15.65
N ARG A 171 18.30 -11.38 -15.95
CA ARG A 171 18.77 -10.06 -15.49
C ARG A 171 17.91 -8.92 -15.99
N ASP A 172 17.49 -8.98 -17.26
CA ASP A 172 16.56 -7.99 -17.83
C ASP A 172 15.23 -7.95 -17.06
N SER A 173 14.79 -9.06 -16.47
CA SER A 173 13.50 -9.15 -15.78
C SER A 173 13.48 -8.71 -14.32
N TYR A 174 14.63 -8.37 -13.70
CA TYR A 174 14.71 -8.00 -12.27
C TYR A 174 13.94 -6.73 -11.88
N HIS A 175 13.57 -5.90 -12.85
CA HIS A 175 12.75 -4.71 -12.58
C HIS A 175 11.29 -5.07 -12.26
N LEU A 176 10.78 -6.23 -12.72
CA LEU A 176 9.38 -6.62 -12.58
C LEU A 176 8.92 -6.75 -11.11
N PRO A 177 9.58 -7.54 -10.23
CA PRO A 177 9.16 -7.68 -8.84
C PRO A 177 9.34 -6.35 -8.09
N LYS A 178 10.37 -5.56 -8.40
CA LYS A 178 10.59 -4.23 -7.81
C LYS A 178 9.46 -3.26 -8.15
N SER A 179 9.01 -3.23 -9.40
CA SER A 179 7.85 -2.40 -9.80
C SER A 179 6.58 -2.79 -9.06
N ARG A 180 6.32 -4.09 -8.91
CA ARG A 180 5.19 -4.60 -8.13
C ARG A 180 5.30 -4.24 -6.65
N ALA A 181 6.47 -4.38 -6.04
CA ALA A 181 6.72 -4.00 -4.64
C ALA A 181 6.39 -2.53 -4.38
N ARG A 182 6.83 -1.62 -5.26
CA ARG A 182 6.51 -0.18 -5.16
C ARG A 182 5.02 0.09 -5.27
N LEU A 183 4.34 -0.61 -6.18
CA LEU A 183 2.90 -0.50 -6.34
C LEU A 183 2.17 -0.91 -5.06
N ILE A 184 2.52 -2.07 -4.49
CA ILE A 184 1.91 -2.59 -3.26
C ILE A 184 2.10 -1.60 -2.11
N ALA A 185 3.33 -1.13 -1.87
CA ALA A 185 3.62 -0.22 -0.77
C ALA A 185 2.77 1.06 -0.81
N ARG A 186 2.70 1.69 -2.00
CA ARG A 186 1.91 2.91 -2.25
C ARG A 186 0.41 2.69 -2.11
N ASP A 187 -0.07 1.63 -2.75
CA ASP A 187 -1.48 1.29 -2.79
C ASP A 187 -2.03 1.01 -1.39
N GLN A 188 -1.35 0.15 -0.64
CA GLN A 188 -1.80 -0.31 0.67
C GLN A 188 -1.71 0.79 1.72
N THR A 189 -0.66 1.62 1.64
CA THR A 189 -0.51 2.79 2.53
C THR A 189 -1.60 3.83 2.27
N GLY A 190 -1.90 4.11 1.00
CA GLY A 190 -2.96 5.05 0.60
C GLY A 190 -4.35 4.57 1.04
N LYS A 191 -4.66 3.30 0.80
CA LYS A 191 -5.94 2.68 1.16
C LYS A 191 -6.17 2.68 2.66
N LEU A 192 -5.19 2.25 3.45
CA LEU A 192 -5.34 2.23 4.91
C LEU A 192 -5.54 3.66 5.45
N ASN A 193 -4.73 4.62 4.98
CA ASN A 193 -4.88 6.01 5.39
C ASN A 193 -6.25 6.58 5.02
N GLY A 194 -6.74 6.31 3.80
CA GLY A 194 -8.06 6.74 3.35
C GLY A 194 -9.20 6.12 4.16
N GLN A 195 -9.12 4.82 4.48
CA GLN A 195 -10.12 4.15 5.30
C GLN A 195 -10.13 4.68 6.73
N LEU A 196 -8.97 4.81 7.38
CA LEU A 196 -8.87 5.43 8.70
C LEU A 196 -9.47 6.84 8.73
N THR A 197 -9.18 7.66 7.71
CA THR A 197 -9.76 9.00 7.59
C THR A 197 -11.29 8.95 7.48
N ARG A 198 -11.83 8.07 6.64
CA ARG A 198 -13.28 7.87 6.51
C ARG A 198 -13.93 7.50 7.85
N TYR A 199 -13.46 6.42 8.47
CA TYR A 199 -14.03 5.90 9.71
C TYR A 199 -14.01 6.95 10.82
N ARG A 200 -12.88 7.64 11.01
CA ARG A 200 -12.74 8.70 12.01
C ARG A 200 -13.63 9.90 11.75
N GLN A 201 -13.77 10.33 10.50
CA GLN A 201 -14.67 11.42 10.13
C GLN A 201 -16.13 11.06 10.38
N GLN A 202 -16.59 9.91 9.87
CA GLN A 202 -17.97 9.46 10.08
C GLN A 202 -18.30 9.30 11.56
N GLN A 203 -17.32 8.84 12.36
CA GLN A 203 -17.51 8.63 13.78
C GLN A 203 -17.79 9.92 14.57
N ILE A 204 -17.28 11.07 14.12
CA ILE A 204 -17.58 12.36 14.73
C ILE A 204 -18.77 13.09 14.08
N GLY A 205 -19.52 12.41 13.20
CA GLY A 205 -20.69 12.98 12.52
C GLY A 205 -20.37 13.80 11.27
N VAL A 206 -19.21 13.59 10.64
CA VAL A 206 -18.93 14.18 9.32
C VAL A 206 -19.52 13.29 8.24
N ASP A 207 -20.54 13.79 7.54
CA ASP A 207 -21.20 13.08 6.43
C ASP A 207 -20.62 13.45 5.06
N GLU A 208 -20.05 14.64 4.92
CA GLU A 208 -19.54 15.18 3.67
C GLU A 208 -18.07 15.58 3.76
N TYR A 209 -17.38 15.53 2.63
CA TYR A 209 -16.01 16.01 2.49
C TYR A 209 -15.81 16.73 1.16
N VAL A 210 -14.82 17.63 1.11
CA VAL A 210 -14.29 18.19 -0.12
C VAL A 210 -13.13 17.32 -0.59
N TRP A 211 -13.15 16.89 -1.85
CA TRP A 211 -12.05 16.13 -2.44
C TRP A 211 -10.84 17.03 -2.64
N ARG A 212 -9.69 16.61 -2.12
CA ARG A 212 -8.40 17.28 -2.30
C ARG A 212 -7.40 16.35 -2.99
N GLY A 213 -7.02 16.73 -4.20
CA GLY A 213 -5.95 16.13 -4.99
C GLY A 213 -4.57 16.51 -4.48
N VAL A 214 -3.58 15.78 -4.98
CA VAL A 214 -2.16 16.15 -4.87
C VAL A 214 -1.80 17.22 -5.91
N LEU A 215 -2.51 17.22 -7.04
CA LEU A 215 -2.37 18.12 -8.19
C LEU A 215 -0.98 18.04 -8.84
N ASP A 216 -0.38 16.85 -8.83
CA ASP A 216 0.86 16.58 -9.56
C ASP A 216 0.61 15.85 -10.88
N ASN A 217 1.65 15.73 -11.70
CA ASN A 217 1.60 15.07 -13.01
C ASN A 217 1.28 13.56 -12.96
N ARG A 218 1.26 12.95 -11.78
CA ARG A 218 0.94 11.53 -11.58
C ARG A 218 -0.53 11.33 -11.20
N GLU A 219 -1.24 12.40 -10.86
CA GLU A 219 -2.66 12.32 -10.52
C GLU A 219 -3.50 12.08 -11.77
N ARG A 220 -4.51 11.21 -11.65
CA ARG A 220 -5.40 10.89 -12.76
C ARG A 220 -6.28 12.10 -13.07
N LYS A 221 -6.54 12.34 -14.35
CA LYS A 221 -7.38 13.45 -14.82
C LYS A 221 -8.74 13.50 -14.09
N HIS A 222 -9.40 12.36 -13.92
CA HIS A 222 -10.70 12.30 -13.25
C HIS A 222 -10.63 12.50 -11.71
N HIS A 223 -9.45 12.43 -11.08
CA HIS A 223 -9.26 12.86 -9.68
C HIS A 223 -9.02 14.37 -9.61
N ILE A 224 -8.25 14.93 -10.56
CA ILE A 224 -8.05 16.38 -10.69
C ILE A 224 -9.40 17.08 -10.91
N GLU A 225 -10.26 16.52 -11.75
CA GLU A 225 -11.62 17.01 -11.99
C GLU A 225 -12.52 17.00 -10.74
N ARG A 226 -12.14 16.29 -9.67
CA ARG A 226 -12.86 16.26 -8.39
C ARG A 226 -12.35 17.31 -7.41
N GLU A 227 -11.19 17.91 -7.64
CA GLU A 227 -10.62 18.92 -6.75
C GLU A 227 -11.64 20.00 -6.38
N GLY A 228 -11.81 20.22 -5.08
CA GLY A 228 -12.72 21.23 -4.55
C GLY A 228 -14.21 20.86 -4.59
N LYS A 229 -14.59 19.72 -5.18
CA LYS A 229 -15.99 19.25 -5.19
C LYS A 229 -16.33 18.53 -3.89
N LYS A 230 -17.58 18.69 -3.45
CA LYS A 230 -18.14 18.01 -2.28
C LYS A 230 -18.64 16.61 -2.65
N PHE A 231 -18.45 15.67 -1.73
CA PHE A 231 -18.90 14.29 -1.83
C PHE A 231 -19.43 13.84 -0.47
N ASN A 232 -20.33 12.87 -0.49
CA ASN A 232 -20.89 12.27 0.71
C ASN A 232 -20.23 10.90 1.00
N TRP A 233 -19.92 10.60 2.26
CA TRP A 233 -19.30 9.32 2.65
C TRP A 233 -20.18 8.09 2.43
N ASN A 234 -21.50 8.28 2.26
CA ASN A 234 -22.46 7.22 1.94
C ASN A 234 -22.69 7.06 0.44
N SER A 235 -22.15 7.94 -0.40
CA SER A 235 -22.25 7.87 -1.85
C SER A 235 -20.86 7.94 -2.49
N SER A 236 -20.28 6.77 -2.73
CA SER A 236 -18.94 6.70 -3.31
C SER A 236 -18.96 7.14 -4.78
N PRO A 237 -18.03 8.02 -5.19
CA PRO A 237 -17.80 8.27 -6.61
C PRO A 237 -17.14 7.05 -7.28
N ALA A 238 -17.11 7.05 -8.62
CA ALA A 238 -16.41 6.01 -9.38
C ALA A 238 -14.94 5.89 -8.95
N GLY A 239 -14.44 4.66 -8.77
CA GLY A 239 -13.08 4.42 -8.26
C GLY A 239 -12.91 4.61 -6.75
N GLY A 240 -13.96 4.98 -6.01
CA GLY A 240 -13.92 5.10 -4.56
C GLY A 240 -13.65 6.51 -4.04
N HIS A 241 -13.74 6.66 -2.72
CA HIS A 241 -13.35 7.86 -1.98
C HIS A 241 -11.83 8.13 -2.07
N PRO A 242 -11.34 9.32 -1.66
CA PRO A 242 -9.91 9.60 -1.63
C PRO A 242 -9.10 8.52 -0.90
N GLY A 243 -8.00 8.08 -1.52
CA GLY A 243 -7.15 7.00 -1.01
C GLY A 243 -7.61 5.58 -1.37
N MET A 244 -8.83 5.37 -1.88
CA MET A 244 -9.35 4.02 -2.17
C MET A 244 -8.95 3.47 -3.54
N ASP A 245 -8.86 4.36 -4.54
CA ASP A 245 -8.41 3.98 -5.88
C ASP A 245 -6.93 3.60 -5.88
N PHE A 246 -6.49 2.82 -6.87
CA PHE A 246 -5.13 2.28 -6.88
C PHE A 246 -4.08 3.39 -6.83
N GLN A 247 -3.06 3.27 -5.97
CA GLN A 247 -2.01 4.30 -5.78
C GLN A 247 -2.53 5.73 -5.52
N CYS A 248 -3.77 5.91 -5.05
CA CYS A 248 -4.34 7.23 -4.81
C CYS A 248 -3.70 7.89 -3.58
N ARG A 249 -3.34 9.17 -3.72
CA ARG A 249 -2.76 10.01 -2.65
C ARG A 249 -3.65 11.20 -2.26
N CYS A 250 -4.82 11.30 -2.88
CA CYS A 250 -5.83 12.31 -2.57
C CYS A 250 -6.34 12.13 -1.13
N TYR A 251 -6.86 13.19 -0.52
CA TYR A 251 -7.42 13.15 0.83
C TYR A 251 -8.81 13.81 0.90
N ALA A 252 -9.55 13.45 1.93
CA ALA A 252 -10.89 13.99 2.22
C ALA A 252 -10.77 15.12 3.25
N GLU A 253 -11.01 16.36 2.82
CA GLU A 253 -11.14 17.50 3.72
C GLU A 253 -12.55 17.53 4.29
N ALA A 254 -12.71 17.21 5.57
CA ALA A 254 -14.02 17.13 6.22
C ALA A 254 -14.82 18.43 6.09
N VAL A 255 -16.10 18.31 5.72
CA VAL A 255 -17.09 19.36 5.96
C VAL A 255 -17.61 19.15 7.38
N PHE A 256 -16.94 19.80 8.32
CA PHE A 256 -17.22 19.68 9.74
C PHE A 256 -18.66 20.10 10.11
N PRO A 257 -19.32 19.46 11.09
CA PRO A 257 -20.56 19.97 11.68
C PRO A 257 -20.26 21.10 12.69
N ASP A 258 -21.28 21.68 13.33
CA ASP A 258 -21.04 22.57 14.48
C ASP A 258 -20.48 21.80 15.67
N LEU A 259 -19.83 22.51 16.60
CA LEU A 259 -19.20 21.88 17.76
C LEU A 259 -20.22 21.13 18.63
N GLU A 260 -21.44 21.65 18.72
CA GLU A 260 -22.55 21.06 19.49
C GLU A 260 -23.09 19.77 18.86
N ASP A 261 -22.90 19.61 17.55
CA ASP A 261 -23.35 18.45 16.76
C ASP A 261 -22.26 17.38 16.62
N LEU A 262 -21.03 17.64 17.11
CA LEU A 262 -19.95 16.67 17.06
C LEU A 262 -20.26 15.46 17.93
N LYS A 263 -20.12 14.28 17.35
CA LYS A 263 -20.20 13.02 18.09
C LYS A 263 -18.85 12.72 18.75
N GLY A 264 -18.87 12.32 20.02
CA GLY A 264 -17.67 11.97 20.80
C GLY A 264 -17.52 12.77 22.08
N VAL A 265 -16.50 12.46 22.87
CA VAL A 265 -16.22 13.21 24.12
C VAL A 265 -15.25 14.34 23.80
N VAL A 266 -15.73 15.57 23.97
CA VAL A 266 -14.96 16.80 23.77
C VAL A 266 -14.23 17.16 25.06
N TYR A 267 -12.94 17.44 24.96
CA TYR A 267 -12.14 17.91 26.09
C TYR A 267 -11.48 19.25 25.75
N GLU A 268 -11.53 20.18 26.71
CA GLU A 268 -10.72 21.39 26.65
C GLU A 268 -9.26 21.05 26.92
N HIS A 269 -8.36 21.54 26.06
CA HIS A 269 -6.93 21.29 26.23
C HIS A 269 -6.44 21.98 27.52
N PRO A 270 -5.82 21.26 28.48
CA PRO A 270 -5.51 21.79 29.81
C PRO A 270 -4.44 22.90 29.86
N LEU A 271 -4.02 23.46 28.72
CA LEU A 271 -2.98 24.49 28.61
C LEU A 271 -3.40 25.72 27.78
N ARG A 272 -4.69 25.96 27.58
CA ARG A 272 -5.17 27.30 27.24
C ARG A 272 -5.68 27.97 28.52
N PRO A 273 -5.10 29.10 28.96
CA PRO A 273 -5.81 29.96 29.89
C PRO A 273 -7.11 30.36 29.21
N SER A 274 -8.22 30.22 29.93
CA SER A 274 -9.50 30.81 29.58
C SER A 274 -9.24 32.27 29.21
N ALA A 275 -9.50 32.63 27.96
CA ALA A 275 -9.59 34.04 27.61
C ALA A 275 -10.83 34.56 28.35
N GLY A 276 -10.58 35.29 29.44
CA GLY A 276 -11.58 36.12 30.10
C GLY A 276 -12.08 37.24 29.19
#